data_AF-A0A553PGH0-F1
#
_entry.id   AF-A0A553PGH0-F1
#
_cell.length_a   1.000
_cell.length_b   1.000
_cell.length_c   1.000
_cell.angle_alpha   90.00
_cell.angle_beta   90.00
_cell.angle_gamma   90.00
#
_symmetry.space_group_name_H-M   'P 1'
#
loop_
_entity.id
_entity.type
_entity.pdbx_description
1 polymer ?
#
loop_
_entity_poly.entity_id
_entity_poly.type
_entity_poly.pdbx_seq_one_letter_code
_entity_poly.pdbx_strand_id
1 'polypeptide(L)' 'MLRKKGALKVNQNHPVWHVDPNRSCGRCRAELGRIMNRGAFCKACKVRVCKNCREYNLKGTDWICTVCHKNL' A
#
# COMPACT_ATOMS: atom_id res chain seq x y z
N MET A 1 -5.81 21.34 -9.49
CA MET A 1 -6.82 21.20 -8.42
C MET A 1 -6.54 19.94 -7.60
N LEU A 2 -5.89 20.06 -6.44
CA LEU A 2 -5.55 18.92 -5.58
C LEU A 2 -6.75 18.60 -4.67
N ARG A 3 -7.56 17.58 -5.01
CA ARG A 3 -8.67 17.13 -4.15
C ARG A 3 -8.09 16.47 -2.90
N LYS A 4 -7.97 17.24 -1.82
CA LYS A 4 -7.78 16.74 -0.45
C LYS A 4 -9.02 15.93 -0.08
N LYS A 5 -8.95 14.60 -0.17
CA LYS A 5 -9.98 13.73 0.40
C LYS A 5 -9.78 13.74 1.91
N GLY A 6 -10.74 14.35 2.61
CA GLY A 6 -10.72 14.60 4.05
C GLY A 6 -10.49 13.33 4.88
N ALA A 7 -9.86 13.53 6.05
CA ALA A 7 -9.73 12.50 7.06
C ALA A 7 -11.12 12.11 7.57
N LEU A 8 -11.48 10.83 7.42
CA LEU A 8 -12.70 10.29 8.03
C LEU A 8 -12.52 10.33 9.55
N LYS A 9 -13.44 11.01 10.25
CA LYS A 9 -13.58 10.92 11.70
C LYS A 9 -13.94 9.47 12.06
N VAL A 10 -13.03 8.77 12.72
CA VAL A 10 -13.30 7.44 13.31
C VAL A 10 -14.23 7.62 14.51
N ASN A 11 -15.42 7.01 14.45
CA ASN A 11 -16.37 6.88 15.55
C ASN A 11 -15.77 5.91 16.60
N GLN A 12 -15.66 6.35 17.86
CA GLN A 12 -14.81 5.78 18.90
C GLN A 12 -15.43 4.62 19.72
N ASN A 13 -16.57 4.05 19.31
CA ASN A 13 -17.29 3.05 20.11
C ASN A 13 -17.08 1.58 19.67
N HIS A 14 -15.92 1.23 19.10
CA HIS A 14 -15.58 -0.15 18.74
C HIS A 14 -14.31 -0.59 19.49
N PRO A 15 -14.21 -1.83 20.04
CA PRO A 15 -13.00 -2.31 20.69
C PRO A 15 -11.83 -2.16 19.73
N VAL A 16 -10.89 -1.26 20.06
CA VAL A 16 -9.89 -0.72 19.14
C VAL A 16 -8.80 -1.76 18.88
N TRP A 17 -9.09 -2.70 17.99
CA TRP A 17 -8.04 -3.35 17.23
C TRP A 17 -7.49 -2.31 16.25
N HIS A 18 -6.44 -1.60 16.67
CA HIS A 18 -5.74 -0.55 15.90
C HIS A 18 -5.70 -0.83 14.39
N VAL A 19 -6.59 -0.21 13.63
CA VAL A 19 -6.46 -0.10 12.18
C VAL A 19 -5.44 1.01 11.95
N ASP A 20 -4.16 0.65 12.05
CA ASP A 20 -3.06 1.58 11.83
C ASP A 20 -3.17 2.14 10.39
N PRO A 21 -3.38 3.45 10.18
CA PRO A 21 -3.50 4.03 8.83
C PRO A 21 -2.27 3.78 7.96
N ASN A 22 -1.12 3.53 8.60
CA ASN A 22 0.14 3.13 7.99
C ASN A 22 0.14 1.70 7.38
N ARG A 23 -0.94 0.93 7.55
CA ARG A 23 -1.12 -0.42 7.01
C ARG A 23 -2.06 -0.43 5.81
N SER A 24 -1.94 0.53 4.90
CA SER A 24 -2.67 0.53 3.64
C SER A 24 -1.70 0.46 2.45
N CYS A 25 -2.11 -0.22 1.39
CA CYS A 25 -1.37 -0.23 0.13
C CYS A 25 -1.46 1.15 -0.52
N GLY A 26 -0.33 1.79 -0.84
CA GLY A 26 -0.31 3.10 -1.51
C GLY A 26 -0.80 3.09 -2.97
N ARG A 27 -1.21 1.94 -3.52
CA ARG A 27 -1.79 1.82 -4.87
C ARG A 27 -3.28 1.47 -4.82
N CYS A 28 -3.62 0.29 -4.29
CA CYS A 28 -5.01 -0.17 -4.25
C CYS A 28 -5.75 0.18 -2.94
N ARG A 29 -5.08 0.80 -1.95
CA ARG A 29 -5.61 1.09 -0.62
C ARG A 29 -6.11 -0.12 0.20
N ALA A 30 -5.89 -1.34 -0.29
CA ALA A 30 -6.16 -2.54 0.48
C ALA A 30 -5.39 -2.53 1.81
N GLU A 31 -6.03 -3.06 2.84
CA GLU A 31 -5.40 -3.24 4.15
C GLU A 31 -4.24 -4.23 4.05
N LEU A 32 -3.15 -3.90 4.72
CA LEU A 32 -1.95 -4.71 4.81
C LEU A 32 -1.97 -5.44 6.15
N GLY A 33 -1.74 -6.75 6.10
CA GLY A 33 -1.79 -7.57 7.31
C GLY A 33 -0.64 -7.25 8.28
N ARG A 34 -0.79 -7.73 9.51
CA ARG A 34 0.23 -7.62 10.58
C ARG A 34 1.33 -8.66 10.44
N ILE A 35 0.99 -9.85 9.95
CA ILE A 35 1.87 -11.02 9.85
C ILE A 35 2.11 -11.35 8.37
N MET A 36 1.03 -11.64 7.63
CA MET A 36 1.06 -11.88 6.19
C MET A 36 0.71 -10.62 5.40
N ASN A 37 1.24 -10.49 4.18
CA ASN A 37 0.97 -9.35 3.28
C ASN A 37 1.12 -7.97 3.95
N ARG A 38 2.20 -7.78 4.72
CA ARG A 38 2.56 -6.50 5.39
C ARG A 38 2.89 -5.35 4.42
N GLY A 39 2.83 -5.64 3.13
CA GLY A 39 3.35 -4.82 2.05
C GLY A 39 4.88 -4.73 2.06
N ALA A 40 5.43 -4.08 1.04
CA ALA A 40 6.84 -3.75 0.94
C ALA A 40 7.02 -2.43 0.18
N PHE A 41 8.13 -1.73 0.40
CA PHE A 41 8.40 -0.46 -0.25
C PHE A 41 8.93 -0.69 -1.68
N CYS A 42 8.32 -0.01 -2.65
CA CYS A 42 8.79 -0.01 -4.03
C CYS A 42 10.21 0.57 -4.11
N LYS A 43 11.13 -0.10 -4.81
CA LYS A 43 12.54 0.35 -4.91
C LYS A 43 12.70 1.73 -5.56
N ALA A 44 11.87 2.03 -6.56
CA ALA A 44 11.86 3.31 -7.28
C ALA A 44 11.19 4.45 -6.49
N CYS A 45 9.90 4.35 -6.15
CA CYS A 45 9.15 5.48 -5.59
C CYS A 45 8.98 5.45 -4.06
N LYS A 46 9.55 4.46 -3.35
CA LYS A 46 9.48 4.30 -1.88
C LYS A 46 8.06 4.28 -1.28
N VAL A 47 7.05 3.95 -2.08
CA VAL A 47 5.66 3.75 -1.61
C VAL A 47 5.47 2.30 -1.17
N ARG A 48 4.82 2.08 -0.02
CA ARG A 48 4.46 0.75 0.49
C ARG A 48 3.32 0.15 -0.33
N VAL A 49 3.48 -1.06 -0.87
CA VAL A 49 2.49 -1.75 -1.70
C VAL A 49 2.26 -3.21 -1.29
N CYS A 50 1.04 -3.69 -1.45
CA CYS A 50 0.67 -5.10 -1.25
C CYS A 50 1.30 -6.00 -2.32
N LYS A 51 1.26 -7.32 -2.13
CA LYS A 51 1.81 -8.30 -3.08
C LYS A 51 1.21 -8.16 -4.50
N ASN A 52 -0.09 -7.88 -4.60
CA ASN A 52 -0.81 -7.77 -5.88
C ASN A 52 -0.48 -6.49 -6.66
N CYS A 53 0.16 -5.50 -6.03
CA CYS A 53 0.57 -4.26 -6.69
C CYS A 53 2.06 -4.26 -7.05
N ARG A 54 2.71 -5.42 -7.03
CA ARG A 54 4.12 -5.62 -7.42
C ARG A 54 4.15 -6.24 -8.81
N GLU A 55 4.97 -5.66 -9.67
CA GLU A 55 5.32 -6.20 -10.98
C GLU A 55 6.74 -6.73 -10.89
N TYR A 56 6.92 -8.01 -11.18
CA TYR A 56 8.20 -8.68 -11.08
C TYR A 56 8.93 -8.62 -12.42
N ASN A 57 10.26 -8.50 -12.39
CA ASN A 57 11.06 -8.64 -13.58
C ASN A 57 10.98 -10.07 -14.15
N LEU A 58 11.42 -10.27 -15.39
CA LEU A 58 11.43 -11.59 -16.06
C LEU A 58 12.20 -12.66 -15.27
N LYS A 59 13.13 -12.26 -14.40
CA LYS A 59 13.92 -13.15 -13.54
C LYS A 59 13.26 -13.46 -12.19
N GLY A 60 12.13 -12.82 -11.85
CA GLY A 60 11.43 -12.96 -10.58
C GLY A 60 12.17 -12.46 -9.34
N THR A 61 13.42 -11.98 -9.49
CA THR A 61 14.28 -11.59 -8.37
C THR A 61 14.01 -10.18 -7.88
N ASP A 62 13.47 -9.32 -8.75
CA ASP A 62 13.17 -7.94 -8.41
C ASP A 62 11.75 -7.57 -8.80
N TRP A 63 11.23 -6.54 -8.14
CA TRP A 63 9.92 -5.98 -8.41
C TRP A 63 9.88 -4.48 -8.18
N ILE A 64 9.00 -3.82 -8.92
CA ILE A 64 8.59 -2.43 -8.72
C ILE A 64 7.07 -2.38 -8.63
N CYS A 65 6.52 -1.26 -8.16
CA CYS A 65 5.06 -1.16 -8.12
C CYS A 65 4.48 -1.01 -9.54
N THR A 66 3.22 -1.43 -9.72
CA THR A 66 2.48 -1.36 -10.99
C THR A 66 2.55 0.00 -11.68
N VAL A 67 2.54 1.10 -10.92
CA VAL A 67 2.67 2.45 -11.48
C VAL A 67 4.09 2.71 -11.98
N CYS A 68 5.12 2.39 -11.20
CA CYS A 68 6.50 2.54 -11.68
C CYS A 68 6.75 1.69 -12.93
N HIS A 69 6.18 0.48 -12.98
CA HIS A 69 6.28 -0.39 -14.15
C HIS A 69 5.64 0.22 -15.40
N LYS A 70 4.49 0.88 -15.27
CA LYS A 70 3.83 1.58 -16.39
C LYS A 70 4.49 2.89 -16.82
N ASN A 71 5.43 3.42 -16.04
CA ASN A 71 6.16 4.65 -16.35
C ASN A 71 7.63 4.38 -16.71
N LEU A 72 8.00 3.12 -16.91
CA LEU A 72 9.23 2.75 -17.63
C LEU A 72 9.03 3.04 -19.12
#